data_AF-A0A9Q8TZ16-F1
#
_entry.id   AF-A0A9Q8TZ16-F1
#
_cell.length_a   1.000
_cell.length_b   1.000
_cell.length_c   1.000
_cell.angle_alpha   90.00
_cell.angle_beta   90.00
_cell.angle_gamma   90.00
#
_symmetry.space_group_name_H-M   'P 1'
#
loop_
_entity.id
_entity.type
_entity.pdbx_description
1 polymer ?
#
loop_
_entity_poly.entity_id
_entity_poly.type
_entity_poly.pdbx_seq_one_letter_code
_entity_poly.pdbx_strand_id
1 'polypeptide(L)'
;METGIYFLSLSVLTFISFNLANSLRAAINRGDIVRNVAKIFCSLFCIFVAVMFLTIHLVNPIISVTFAYIFHVFIILFQMAMIWFPPPK
;
A
#
# COMPACT_ATOMS: atom_id res chain seq x y z
N MET A 1 -4.35 23.90 8.05
CA MET A 1 -3.30 23.85 7.02
C MET A 1 -2.46 22.57 7.14
N GLU A 2 -2.10 22.16 8.36
CA GLU A 2 -1.26 20.97 8.62
C GLU A 2 -1.87 19.64 8.15
N THR A 3 -3.17 19.40 8.41
CA THR A 3 -3.85 18.14 8.03
C THR A 3 -3.88 17.91 6.52
N GLY A 4 -4.04 18.98 5.72
CA GLY A 4 -4.06 18.88 4.26
C GLY A 4 -2.72 18.45 3.69
N ILE A 5 -1.63 18.94 4.29
CA ILE A 5 -0.25 18.53 3.92
C ILE A 5 -0.04 17.06 4.27
N TYR A 6 -0.44 16.61 5.46
CA TYR A 6 -0.33 15.19 5.84
C TYR A 6 -1.14 14.29 4.91
N PHE A 7 -2.34 14.71 4.53
CA PHE A 7 -3.18 13.98 3.59
C PHE A 7 -2.52 13.84 2.21
N LEU A 8 -1.99 14.94 1.68
CA LEU A 8 -1.26 14.94 0.42
C LEU A 8 0.00 14.08 0.50
N SER A 9 0.81 14.24 1.55
CA SER A 9 2.04 13.47 1.76
C SER A 9 1.76 11.97 1.84
N LEU A 10 0.73 11.55 2.58
CA LEU A 10 0.36 10.13 2.70
C LEU A 10 -0.29 9.59 1.43
N SER A 11 -1.00 10.42 0.66
CA SER A 11 -1.50 10.04 -0.67
C SER A 11 -0.34 9.77 -1.63
N VAL A 12 0.67 10.64 -1.66
CA VAL A 12 1.90 10.46 -2.45
C VAL A 12 2.69 9.24 -1.97
N LEU A 13 2.82 9.05 -0.66
CA LEU A 13 3.53 7.89 -0.10
C LEU A 13 2.80 6.57 -0.42
N THR A 14 1.47 6.59 -0.42
CA THR A 14 0.65 5.47 -0.88
C THR A 14 0.94 5.18 -2.34
N PHE A 15 0.92 6.18 -3.22
CA PHE A 15 1.28 6.02 -4.64
C PHE A 15 2.68 5.43 -4.83
N ILE A 16 3.69 5.88 -4.06
CA ILE A 16 5.05 5.32 -4.09
C ILE A 16 5.05 3.85 -3.64
N SER A 17 4.29 3.50 -2.60
CA SER A 17 4.16 2.11 -2.14
C SER A 17 3.54 1.20 -3.21
N PHE A 18 2.56 1.70 -3.97
CA PHE A 18 2.00 1.01 -5.13
C PHE A 18 3.02 0.83 -6.24
N ASN A 19 3.80 1.86 -6.58
CA ASN A 19 4.86 1.74 -7.58
C ASN A 19 5.94 0.73 -7.18
N LEU A 20 6.27 0.65 -5.89
CA LEU A 20 7.21 -0.35 -5.37
C LEU A 20 6.66 -1.78 -5.46
N ALA A 21 5.39 -2.00 -5.08
CA ALA A 21 4.75 -3.31 -5.22
C ALA A 21 4.63 -3.70 -6.71
N ASN A 22 4.31 -2.75 -7.58
CA ASN A 22 4.21 -2.96 -9.03
C ASN A 22 5.55 -3.28 -9.67
N SER A 23 6.64 -2.61 -9.25
CA SER A 23 7.98 -2.93 -9.77
C SER A 23 8.43 -4.32 -9.34
N LEU A 24 8.09 -4.73 -8.10
CA LEU A 24 8.32 -6.09 -7.61
C LEU A 24 7.50 -7.12 -8.39
N ARG A 25 6.22 -6.84 -8.65
CA ARG A 25 5.35 -7.69 -9.47
C ARG A 25 5.86 -7.81 -10.90
N ALA A 26 6.35 -6.72 -11.49
CA ALA A 26 6.96 -6.74 -12.81
C ALA A 26 8.20 -7.65 -12.84
N ALA A 27 9.04 -7.63 -11.81
CA ALA A 27 10.18 -8.54 -11.69
C ALA A 27 9.74 -10.02 -11.57
N ILE A 28 8.75 -10.30 -10.73
CA ILE A 28 8.17 -11.67 -10.60
C ILE A 28 7.63 -12.16 -11.96
N ASN A 29 6.91 -11.31 -12.69
CA ASN A 29 6.32 -11.66 -13.98
C ASN A 29 7.37 -11.86 -15.09
N ARG A 30 8.56 -11.25 -14.97
CA ARG A 30 9.69 -11.52 -15.88
C ARG A 30 10.43 -12.83 -15.58
N GLY A 31 10.12 -13.48 -14.46
CA GLY A 31 10.85 -14.66 -13.99
C GLY A 31 12.11 -14.33 -13.17
N ASP A 32 12.29 -13.07 -12.74
CA ASP A 32 13.42 -12.68 -11.89
C ASP A 32 13.31 -13.36 -10.51
N ILE A 33 14.44 -13.76 -9.93
CA ILE A 33 14.48 -14.34 -8.57
C ILE A 33 14.33 -13.22 -7.55
N VAL A 34 13.10 -13.01 -7.09
CA VAL A 34 12.79 -12.07 -6.00
C VAL A 34 12.90 -12.75 -4.64
N ARG A 35 13.92 -12.37 -3.87
CA ARG A 35 14.16 -12.86 -2.50
C ARG A 35 12.95 -12.60 -1.58
N ASN A 36 12.60 -13.57 -0.74
CA ASN A 36 11.51 -13.42 0.23
C ASN A 36 11.70 -12.24 1.18
N VAL A 37 12.94 -11.94 1.57
CA VAL A 37 13.27 -10.76 2.38
C VAL A 37 12.75 -9.46 1.72
N ALA A 38 12.93 -9.30 0.40
CA ALA A 38 12.45 -8.12 -0.31
C ALA A 38 10.91 -8.04 -0.32
N LYS A 39 10.23 -9.16 -0.49
CA LYS A 39 8.75 -9.25 -0.42
C LYS A 39 8.23 -8.86 0.96
N ILE A 40 8.88 -9.33 2.02
CA ILE A 40 8.53 -9.00 3.40
C ILE A 40 8.70 -7.51 3.67
N PHE A 41 9.85 -6.93 3.34
CA PHE A 41 10.09 -5.49 3.54
C PHE A 41 9.11 -4.63 2.74
N CYS A 42 8.84 -4.99 1.47
CA CYS A 42 7.84 -4.30 0.66
C CYS A 42 6.44 -4.38 1.29
N SER A 43 6.08 -5.55 1.82
CA SER A 43 4.79 -5.76 2.50
C SER A 43 4.65 -4.91 3.77
N LEU A 44 5.67 -4.92 4.62
CA LEU A 44 5.71 -4.12 5.84
C LEU A 44 5.60 -2.61 5.54
N PHE A 45 6.32 -2.14 4.52
CA PHE A 45 6.23 -0.75 4.07
C PHE A 45 4.81 -0.39 3.60
N CYS A 46 4.19 -1.22 2.76
CA CYS A 46 2.83 -0.97 2.27
C CYS A 46 1.80 -0.93 3.41
N ILE A 47 1.89 -1.87 4.37
CA ILE A 47 1.00 -1.93 5.54
C ILE A 47 1.20 -0.68 6.41
N PHE A 48 2.45 -0.30 6.68
CA PHE A 48 2.77 0.88 7.48
C PHE A 48 2.17 2.15 6.89
N VAL A 49 2.32 2.37 5.58
CA VAL A 49 1.77 3.53 4.87
C VAL A 49 0.25 3.54 4.93
N ALA A 50 -0.41 2.39 4.71
CA ALA A 50 -1.86 2.27 4.79
C ALA A 50 -2.39 2.58 6.22
N VAL A 51 -1.72 2.11 7.26
CA VAL A 51 -2.11 2.39 8.66
C VAL A 51 -1.93 3.86 9.01
N MET A 52 -0.83 4.49 8.58
CA MET A 52 -0.62 5.92 8.75
C MET A 52 -1.72 6.73 8.05
N PHE A 53 -2.08 6.36 6.83
CA PHE A 53 -3.10 7.06 6.07
C PHE A 53 -4.51 6.91 6.68
N LEU A 54 -4.85 5.69 7.13
CA LEU A 54 -6.08 5.46 7.87
C LEU A 54 -6.15 6.33 9.13
N THR A 55 -5.04 6.46 9.87
CA THR A 55 -4.98 7.28 11.08
C THR A 55 -5.34 8.74 10.80
N ILE A 56 -4.82 9.31 9.70
CA ILE A 56 -5.18 10.68 9.29
C ILE A 56 -6.65 10.80 8.92
N HIS A 57 -7.22 9.80 8.23
CA HIS A 57 -8.65 9.76 7.95
C HIS A 57 -9.52 9.72 9.22
N LEU A 58 -9.06 9.04 10.27
CA LEU A 58 -9.81 8.95 11.54
C LEU A 58 -9.68 10.22 12.38
N VAL A 59 -8.55 10.92 12.31
CA VAL A 59 -8.34 12.21 13.00
C VAL A 59 -9.14 13.34 12.34
N ASN A 60 -9.26 13.32 11.01
CA ASN A 60 -10.04 14.31 10.27
C ASN A 60 -10.93 13.63 9.21
N PRO A 61 -12.09 13.10 9.63
CA PRO A 61 -12.96 12.34 8.73
C PRO A 61 -13.68 13.26 7.74
N ILE A 62 -13.20 13.25 6.50
CA ILE A 62 -13.88 13.86 5.33
C ILE A 62 -14.90 12.89 4.72
N ILE A 63 -14.74 11.59 4.98
CA ILE A 63 -15.57 10.49 4.49
C ILE A 63 -16.03 9.63 5.66
N SER A 64 -17.03 8.76 5.43
CA SER A 64 -17.48 7.80 6.43
C SER A 64 -16.30 6.96 6.95
N VAL A 65 -16.20 6.84 8.28
CA VAL A 65 -15.20 6.01 8.96
C VAL A 65 -15.23 4.57 8.45
N THR A 66 -16.43 4.00 8.29
CA THR A 66 -16.62 2.65 7.74
C THR A 66 -16.02 2.52 6.35
N PHE A 67 -16.26 3.51 5.48
CA PHE A 67 -15.71 3.53 4.14
C PHE A 67 -14.17 3.64 4.16
N ALA A 68 -13.61 4.49 5.03
CA ALA A 68 -12.17 4.61 5.19
C ALA A 68 -11.53 3.27 5.60
N TYR A 69 -12.09 2.56 6.58
CA TYR A 69 -11.60 1.23 6.96
C TYR A 69 -11.65 0.23 5.80
N ILE A 70 -12.79 0.11 5.11
CA ILE A 70 -12.95 -0.81 3.97
C ILE A 70 -11.92 -0.51 2.89
N PHE A 71 -11.72 0.76 2.55
CA PHE A 71 -10.78 1.19 1.53
C PHE A 71 -9.33 0.82 1.87
N HIS A 72 -8.90 1.04 3.12
CA HIS A 72 -7.52 0.72 3.52
C HIS A 72 -7.29 -0.79 3.63
N VAL A 73 -8.28 -1.55 4.09
CA VAL A 73 -8.23 -3.02 4.06
C VAL A 73 -8.09 -3.52 2.62
N PHE A 74 -8.89 -2.97 1.69
CA PHE A 74 -8.79 -3.32 0.28
C PHE A 74 -7.38 -3.03 -0.29
N ILE A 75 -6.81 -1.85 -0.02
CA ILE A 75 -5.44 -1.50 -0.44
C ILE A 75 -4.43 -2.54 0.06
N ILE A 76 -4.47 -2.88 1.35
CA ILE A 76 -3.53 -3.83 1.94
C ILE A 76 -3.66 -5.19 1.26
N LEU A 77 -4.88 -5.72 1.14
CA LEU A 77 -5.13 -7.02 0.51
C LEU A 77 -4.66 -7.04 -0.95
N PHE A 78 -4.95 -5.99 -1.71
CA PHE A 78 -4.52 -5.86 -3.09
C PHE A 78 -3.00 -5.85 -3.21
N GLN A 79 -2.31 -5.07 -2.37
CA GLN A 79 -0.84 -4.99 -2.36
C GLN A 79 -0.21 -6.34 -1.95
N MET A 80 -0.80 -7.04 -0.97
CA MET A 80 -0.32 -8.38 -0.60
C MET A 80 -0.48 -9.38 -1.75
N ALA A 81 -1.61 -9.35 -2.46
CA ALA A 81 -1.82 -10.19 -3.63
C ALA A 81 -0.77 -9.93 -4.72
N MET A 82 -0.47 -8.66 -5.01
CA MET A 82 0.54 -8.26 -6.00
C MET A 82 1.95 -8.76 -5.66
N ILE A 83 2.32 -8.77 -4.37
CA ILE A 83 3.66 -9.17 -3.91
C ILE A 83 3.81 -10.68 -3.84
N TRP A 84 2.78 -11.38 -3.37
CA TRP A 84 2.90 -12.78 -2.96
C TRP A 84 2.33 -13.79 -3.95
N PHE A 85 1.39 -13.39 -4.82
CA PHE A 85 0.80 -14.34 -5.76
C PHE A 85 1.82 -14.77 -6.81
N PRO A 86 1.75 -16.02 -7.28
CA PRO A 86 2.57 -16.47 -8.39
C PRO A 86 2.29 -15.63 -9.66
N PRO A 87 3.21 -15.66 -10.63
CA PRO A 87 2.94 -15.10 -11.94
C PRO A 87 1.66 -15.73 -12.53
N PRO A 88 0.88 -14.98 -13.34
CA PRO A 88 -0.26 -15.55 -14.03
C PRO A 88 0.19 -16.69 -14.95
N LYS A 89 -0.69 -17.68 -15.14
CA LYS A 89 -0.48 -18.77 -16.10
C LYS A 89 -0.61 -18.27 -17.54
#